data_AF-A0A0S7ZTL3-F1
#
_entry.id   AF-A0A0S7ZTL3-F1
#
_cell.length_a   1.000
_cell.length_b   1.000
_cell.length_c   1.000
_cell.angle_alpha   90.00
_cell.angle_beta   90.00
_cell.angle_gamma   90.00
#
_symmetry.space_group_name_H-M   'P 1'
#
loop_
_entity.id
_entity.type
_entity.pdbx_description
1 polymer ?
#
loop_
_entity_poly.entity_id
_entity_poly.type
_entity_poly.pdbx_seq_one_letter_code
_entity_poly.pdbx_strand_id
1 'polypeptide(L)' 'MDHKQTFEPFMILGVFWSAFGLIVLIATFFVRATPQVPVLRGVVTNLIAGSLLLGVGIASLLKGRADRRGKGTGH' A
#
# COMPACT_ATOMS: atom_id res chain seq x y z
N MET A 1 -7.51 -33.17 0.59
CA MET A 1 -6.32 -32.43 0.13
C MET A 1 -6.27 -31.11 0.88
N ASP A 2 -5.53 -31.10 2.00
CA ASP A 2 -5.34 -29.91 2.84
C ASP A 2 -4.87 -28.73 2.00
N HIS A 3 -5.75 -27.74 1.83
CA HIS A 3 -5.36 -26.43 1.32
C HIS A 3 -4.56 -25.74 2.42
N LYS A 4 -3.28 -26.12 2.58
CA LYS A 4 -2.30 -25.33 3.32
C LYS A 4 -2.11 -24.03 2.53
N GLN A 5 -3.05 -23.09 2.71
CA GLN A 5 -2.81 -21.68 2.39
C GLN A 5 -1.62 -21.27 3.23
N THR A 6 -0.45 -21.25 2.59
CA THR A 6 0.76 -20.73 3.22
C THR A 6 0.44 -19.27 3.44
N PHE A 7 0.23 -18.86 4.70
CA PHE A 7 -0.01 -17.47 5.04
C PHE A 7 1.19 -16.69 4.51
N GLU A 8 0.97 -15.84 3.51
CA GLU A 8 1.99 -14.97 2.92
C GLU A 8 1.76 -13.55 3.45
N PRO A 9 2.21 -13.26 4.69
CA PRO A 9 1.92 -11.99 5.36
C PRO A 9 2.41 -10.79 4.55
N PHE A 10 3.54 -10.91 3.85
CA PHE A 10 4.06 -9.82 2.99
C PHE A 10 3.15 -9.51 1.80
N MET A 11 2.49 -10.52 1.23
CA MET A 11 1.58 -10.32 0.11
C MET A 11 0.29 -9.65 0.60
N ILE A 12 -0.26 -10.11 1.72
CA ILE A 12 -1.46 -9.53 2.33
C ILE A 12 -1.20 -8.08 2.76
N LEU A 13 -0.09 -7.82 3.47
CA LEU A 13 0.31 -6.49 3.88
C LEU A 13 0.58 -5.60 2.66
N GLY A 14 1.26 -6.12 1.64
CA GLY A 14 1.54 -5.37 0.42
C GLY A 14 0.26 -4.92 -0.29
N VAL A 15 -0.70 -5.83 -0.50
CA VAL A 15 -2.00 -5.50 -1.09
C VAL A 15 -2.76 -4.50 -0.23
N PHE A 16 -2.80 -4.71 1.09
CA PHE A 16 -3.48 -3.83 2.03
C PHE A 16 -2.94 -2.40 1.97
N TRP A 17 -1.62 -2.23 2.13
CA TRP A 17 -0.99 -0.90 2.13
C TRP A 17 -1.08 -0.21 0.77
N SER A 18 -0.96 -0.97 -0.33
CA SER A 18 -1.13 -0.40 -1.67
C SER A 18 -2.57 0.05 -1.93
N ALA A 19 -3.57 -0.77 -1.60
CA ALA A 19 -4.98 -0.40 -1.77
C ALA A 19 -5.34 0.81 -0.89
N PHE A 20 -4.89 0.81 0.37
CA PHE A 20 -5.13 1.91 1.29
C PHE A 20 -4.46 3.21 0.82
N GLY A 21 -3.21 3.17 0.40
CA GLY A 21 -2.50 4.33 -0.15
C GLY A 21 -3.20 4.91 -1.39
N LEU A 22 -3.69 4.04 -2.28
CA LEU A 22 -4.46 4.46 -3.45
C LEU A 22 -5.78 5.16 -3.05
N ILE A 23 -6.52 4.61 -2.09
CA ILE A 23 -7.75 5.21 -1.58
C ILE A 23 -7.47 6.60 -0.99
N VAL A 24 -6.40 6.75 -0.20
CA VAL A 24 -6.01 8.04 0.38
C VAL A 24 -5.68 9.07 -0.71
N LEU A 25 -4.96 8.67 -1.76
CA LEU A 25 -4.68 9.56 -2.88
C LEU A 25 -5.96 10.00 -3.60
N ILE A 26 -6.89 9.07 -3.86
CA ILE A 26 -8.18 9.39 -4.50
C ILE A 26 -8.99 10.32 -3.58
N ALA A 27 -9.07 10.01 -2.28
CA ALA A 27 -9.79 10.81 -1.29
C ALA A 27 -9.23 12.23 -1.17
N THR A 28 -7.94 12.43 -1.45
CA THR A 28 -7.29 13.75 -1.46
C THR A 28 -7.96 14.71 -2.45
N PHE A 29 -8.43 14.22 -3.61
CA PHE A 29 -9.14 15.04 -4.60
C PHE A 29 -10.54 15.46 -4.15
N PHE A 30 -11.12 14.78 -3.15
CA PHE A 30 -12.44 15.10 -2.59
C PHE A 30 -12.36 15.98 -1.33
N VAL A 31 -11.16 16.31 -0.84
CA VAL A 31 -11.00 17.22 0.31
C VAL A 31 -11.44 18.63 -0.07
N ARG A 32 -12.61 19.04 0.43
CA ARG A 32 -13.12 20.40 0.29
C ARG A 32 -12.49 21.31 1.35
N ALA A 33 -12.38 22.59 1.02
CA ALA A 33 -11.89 23.61 1.93
C ALA A 33 -12.78 23.71 3.17
N THR A 34 -12.21 23.44 4.34
CA THR A 34 -12.81 23.80 5.62
C THR A 34 -12.10 25.03 6.18
N PRO A 35 -12.81 25.94 6.88
CA PRO A 35 -12.24 27.18 7.37
C PRO A 35 -11.10 27.00 8.40
N GLN A 36 -11.00 25.83 9.05
CA GLN A 36 -9.95 25.55 10.03
C GLN A 36 -8.61 25.06 9.45
N VAL A 37 -8.53 24.62 8.18
CA VAL A 37 -7.28 24.15 7.57
C VAL A 37 -7.16 24.58 6.11
N PRO A 38 -6.13 25.36 5.74
CA PRO A 38 -5.93 25.75 4.34
C PRO A 38 -5.75 24.50 3.47
N VAL A 39 -6.57 24.40 2.42
CA VAL A 39 -6.66 23.26 1.48
C VAL A 39 -5.29 22.76 1.05
N LEU A 40 -4.37 23.71 0.80
CA LEU A 40 -3.03 23.43 0.32
C LEU A 40 -2.23 22.56 1.31
N ARG A 41 -2.34 22.78 2.63
CA ARG A 41 -1.66 21.95 3.63
C ARG A 41 -2.27 20.55 3.74
N GLY A 42 -3.60 20.45 3.69
CA GLY A 42 -4.31 19.15 3.75
C GLY A 42 -4.00 18.27 2.54
N VAL A 43 -4.03 18.86 1.34
CA VAL A 43 -3.72 18.15 0.09
C VAL A 43 -2.28 17.67 0.05
N VAL A 44 -1.31 18.52 0.42
CA VAL A 44 0.11 18.13 0.44
C VAL A 44 0.37 17.00 1.44
N THR A 45 -0.24 17.08 2.63
CA THR A 45 -0.05 16.05 3.67
C THR A 45 -0.63 14.70 3.23
N ASN A 46 -1.82 14.70 2.63
CA ASN A 46 -2.44 13.46 2.15
C ASN A 46 -1.72 12.88 0.92
N LEU A 47 -1.17 13.72 0.04
CA LEU A 47 -0.30 13.28 -1.06
C LEU A 47 0.95 12.58 -0.55
N ILE A 48 1.63 13.17 0.45
CA ILE A 48 2.82 12.57 1.07
C ILE A 48 2.45 11.24 1.74
N ALA A 49 1.39 11.24 2.55
CA ALA A 49 0.92 10.03 3.24
C ALA A 49 0.54 8.91 2.25
N GLY A 50 -0.26 9.21 1.23
CA GLY A 50 -0.66 8.25 0.20
C GLY A 50 0.53 7.70 -0.59
N SER A 51 1.51 8.55 -0.92
CA SER A 51 2.73 8.14 -1.61
C SER A 51 3.60 7.21 -0.76
N LEU A 52 3.76 7.51 0.53
CA LEU A 52 4.49 6.66 1.47
C LEU A 52 3.81 5.29 1.63
N LEU A 53 2.49 5.28 1.78
CA LEU A 53 1.70 4.05 1.92
C LEU A 53 1.80 3.18 0.67
N LEU A 54 1.69 3.78 -0.53
CA LEU A 54 1.91 3.08 -1.79
C LEU A 54 3.33 2.54 -1.90
N GLY A 55 4.34 3.33 -1.54
CA GLY A 55 5.74 2.91 -1.56
C GLY A 55 5.99 1.68 -0.68
N VAL A 56 5.48 1.68 0.55
CA VAL A 56 5.58 0.56 1.49
C VAL A 56 4.82 -0.67 0.99
N GLY A 57 3.62 -0.47 0.43
CA GLY A 57 2.83 -1.55 -0.15
C GLY A 57 3.53 -2.21 -1.34
N ILE A 58 4.03 -1.41 -2.29
CA ILE A 58 4.78 -1.88 -3.46
C ILE A 58 6.06 -2.60 -3.03
N ALA A 59 6.83 -2.04 -2.09
CA ALA A 59 8.04 -2.67 -1.57
C ALA A 59 7.75 -4.04 -0.92
N SER A 60 6.64 -4.14 -0.18
CA SER A 60 6.19 -5.39 0.45
C SER A 60 5.75 -6.43 -0.59
N LEU A 61 5.06 -6.01 -1.65
CA LEU A 61 4.68 -6.87 -2.77
C LEU A 61 5.90 -7.37 -3.55
N LEU A 62 6.88 -6.49 -3.81
CA LEU A 62 8.12 -6.87 -4.47
C LEU A 62 8.91 -7.88 -3.64
N LYS A 63 8.99 -7.67 -2.32
CA LYS A 63 9.65 -8.59 -1.39
C LYS A 63 8.93 -9.94 -1.31
N GLY A 64 7.59 -9.96 -1.26
CA GLY A 64 6.80 -11.19 -1.32
C GLY A 64 6.98 -11.96 -2.63
N ARG A 65 7.08 -11.25 -3.78
CA ARG A 65 7.38 -11.86 -5.08
C ARG A 65 8.81 -12.39 -5.18
N ALA A 66 9.78 -11.70 -4.60
CA ALA A 66 11.17 -12.15 -4.55
C ALA A 66 11.34 -13.42 -3.70
N ASP A 67 10.67 -13.50 -2.54
CA ASP A 67 10.69 -14.71 -1.68
C ASP A 67 10.07 -15.92 -2.39
N ARG A 68 8.98 -15.71 -3.16
CA ARG A 68 8.42 -16.76 -4.03
C ARG A 68 9.39 -17.22 -5.12
N ARG A 69 10.19 -16.32 -5.69
CA ARG A 69 11.20 -16.67 -6.72
C ARG A 69 12.35 -17.50 -6.16
N GLY A 70 12.80 -17.22 -4.93
CA GLY A 70 13.88 -17.97 -4.28
C GLY A 70 13.51 -19.42 -3.94
N LYS A 71 12.22 -19.70 -3.67
CA LYS A 71 11.71 -21.07 -3.41
C LYS A 71 11.44 -21.88 -4.68
N GLY A 72 11.55 -21.30 -5.88
CA GLY A 72 11.30 -21.97 -7.17
C GLY A 72 12.53 -22.56 -7.86
N THR A 73 13.74 -22.34 -7.33
CA THR A 73 15.02 -22.81 -7.91
C THR A 73 15.79 -23.78 -7.02
N GLY A 74 15.17 -24.26 -5.94
CA GLY A 74 15.73 -25.31 -5.09
C GLY A 74 15.01 -26.64 -5.33
N HIS A 75 15.20 -27.21 -6.51
CA HIS A 75 14.87 -28.61 -6.82
C HIS A 75 16.04 -29.24 -7.55
#